data_AF-A0A9N9IP82-F1
#
_entry.id   AF-A0A9N9IP82-F1
#
_cell.length_a   1.000
_cell.length_b   1.000
_cell.length_c   1.000
_cell.angle_alpha   90.00
_cell.angle_beta   90.00
_cell.angle_gamma   90.00
#
_symmetry.space_group_name_H-M   'P 1'
#
loop_
_entity.id
_entity.type
_entity.pdbx_description
1 polymer ?
#
loop_
_entity_poly.entity_id
_entity_poly.type
_entity_poly.pdbx_seq_one_letter_code
_entity_poly.pdbx_strand_id
1 'polypeptide(L)'
;FGRYDTGVHQLSDFSHISHKYSVWPGQDYSNPRIKDFVDVNNWASPLISKEKTARMPWHDVSIGLIGKPALDVARHFIQRWNFIKKMKAENKPVYPVLVAKSDAQSEREHPTTIRRYTSTGRVVDVHPDTGTCSVQILRSSAAWSHGLSETEHSIQNAYIDTIKNAKHFIYIENQFFITATKESEDYAVKNLIGKAIVERVVQAHKNNEKFRIIVAMPLLPAFPAELDTPDAGTVRLVMHFQYQSICRGGHSILEEIKKAGCTDPQRFIAFYALRKYDRIDHHAVEEGLGVLKDERSAPSLVDEVTSSDPVEAKSLFEIDPSGTYVTEELYIHSKLLIADDRIVIVGSANLNDRSQNGDHDSEIAAIIEDKDYIQSRMAGER
;
A
#
# COMPACT_ATOMS: atom_id res chain seq x y z
N PHE A 1 11.44 5.82 4.83
CA PHE A 1 11.47 5.08 6.12
C PHE A 1 10.13 4.38 6.35
N GLY A 2 10.16 3.23 7.02
CA GLY A 2 9.03 2.45 7.52
C GLY A 2 8.35 1.52 6.52
N ARG A 3 8.80 1.49 5.24
CA ARG A 3 8.15 0.74 4.16
C ARG A 3 8.70 -0.68 3.99
N TYR A 4 9.97 -0.91 4.35
CA TYR A 4 10.57 -2.23 4.22
C TYR A 4 9.89 -3.19 5.19
N ASP A 5 9.38 -4.31 4.66
CA ASP A 5 8.77 -5.37 5.44
C ASP A 5 8.79 -6.69 4.64
N THR A 6 8.39 -7.77 5.28
CA THR A 6 8.26 -9.10 4.66
C THR A 6 6.90 -9.68 4.96
N GLY A 7 6.54 -10.80 4.32
CA GLY A 7 5.30 -11.52 4.65
C GLY A 7 5.21 -12.01 6.11
N VAL A 8 6.30 -11.92 6.88
CA VAL A 8 6.31 -12.21 8.31
C VAL A 8 5.70 -11.07 9.12
N HIS A 9 5.85 -9.81 8.70
CA HIS A 9 5.38 -8.62 9.45
C HIS A 9 5.82 -8.63 10.92
N GLN A 10 7.13 -8.56 11.19
CA GLN A 10 7.63 -8.53 12.58
C GLN A 10 7.35 -7.16 13.22
N LEU A 11 7.00 -7.18 14.51
CA LEU A 11 6.69 -5.98 15.29
C LEU A 11 7.92 -5.54 16.10
N SER A 12 8.79 -6.49 16.41
CA SER A 12 10.04 -6.29 17.14
C SER A 12 11.24 -6.58 16.23
N ASP A 13 12.28 -5.77 16.37
CA ASP A 13 13.54 -5.88 15.61
C ASP A 13 14.52 -6.88 16.25
N PHE A 14 14.22 -7.30 17.48
CA PHE A 14 14.95 -8.27 18.29
C PHE A 14 13.95 -9.26 18.88
N SER A 15 13.72 -10.34 18.13
CA SER A 15 12.77 -11.40 18.47
C SER A 15 13.50 -12.75 18.47
N HIS A 16 12.79 -13.80 18.88
CA HIS A 16 13.28 -15.18 18.82
C HIS A 16 13.73 -15.66 17.41
N ILE A 17 13.46 -14.85 16.36
CA ILE A 17 13.81 -15.11 14.96
C ILE A 17 14.99 -14.26 14.50
N SER A 18 15.22 -13.08 15.10
CA SER A 18 16.29 -12.14 14.72
C SER A 18 17.08 -11.69 15.94
N HIS A 19 18.07 -12.50 16.35
CA HIS A 19 18.86 -12.26 17.57
C HIS A 19 20.18 -11.52 17.33
N LYS A 20 20.59 -11.30 16.06
CA LYS A 20 21.96 -10.89 15.73
C LYS A 20 22.07 -9.57 14.99
N TYR A 21 21.01 -9.10 14.35
CA TYR A 21 21.03 -7.91 13.51
C TYR A 21 19.72 -7.16 13.59
N SER A 22 19.83 -5.83 13.63
CA SER A 22 18.72 -4.91 13.43
C SER A 22 18.34 -4.90 11.95
N VAL A 23 17.08 -5.21 11.65
CA VAL A 23 16.47 -5.12 10.33
C VAL A 23 16.09 -3.68 10.00
N TRP A 24 15.59 -2.93 11.00
CA TRP A 24 15.11 -1.55 10.83
C TRP A 24 15.99 -0.55 11.60
N PRO A 25 17.04 0.02 10.99
CA PRO A 25 17.91 0.98 11.68
C PRO A 25 17.24 2.35 11.87
N GLY A 26 17.57 3.05 12.95
CA GLY A 26 17.19 4.44 13.19
C GLY A 26 15.69 4.73 13.02
N GLN A 27 15.37 5.68 12.13
CA GLN A 27 14.00 6.07 11.83
C GLN A 27 13.21 5.02 11.03
N ASP A 28 13.86 3.99 10.47
CA ASP A 28 13.15 2.92 9.77
C ASP A 28 12.36 2.01 10.73
N TYR A 29 12.77 1.96 12.01
CA TYR A 29 11.95 1.43 13.08
C TYR A 29 10.93 2.48 13.53
N SER A 30 9.78 2.49 12.86
CA SER A 30 8.77 3.53 13.01
C SER A 30 7.41 3.00 13.42
N ASN A 31 6.68 3.81 14.19
CA ASN A 31 5.24 3.66 14.41
C ASN A 31 4.58 5.04 14.24
N PRO A 32 4.09 5.37 13.03
CA PRO A 32 3.46 6.66 12.74
C PRO A 32 2.20 6.98 13.57
N ARG A 33 1.60 5.98 14.25
CA ARG A 33 0.52 6.24 15.22
C ARG A 33 1.01 6.81 16.55
N ILE A 34 2.29 6.61 16.85
CA ILE A 34 2.92 7.09 18.08
C ILE A 34 3.70 8.36 17.80
N LYS A 35 4.48 8.38 16.71
CA LYS A 35 5.32 9.52 16.36
C LYS A 35 5.61 9.57 14.86
N ASP A 36 5.45 10.75 14.28
CA ASP A 36 5.83 11.01 12.89
C ASP A 36 7.35 11.21 12.74
N PHE A 37 7.83 11.14 11.50
CA PHE A 37 9.23 11.37 11.16
C PHE A 37 9.64 12.80 11.50
N VAL A 38 10.81 12.95 12.13
CA VAL A 38 11.39 14.26 12.50
C VAL A 38 12.84 14.30 12.06
N ASP A 39 13.32 15.47 11.61
CA ASP A 39 14.71 15.68 11.18
C ASP A 39 15.25 14.53 10.30
N VAL A 40 14.61 14.31 9.13
CA VAL A 40 14.87 13.15 8.26
C VAL A 40 16.31 13.05 7.75
N ASN A 41 17.10 14.12 7.83
CA ASN A 41 18.53 14.10 7.53
C ASN A 41 19.30 13.26 8.56
N ASN A 42 18.83 13.25 9.80
CA ASN A 42 19.36 12.44 10.90
C ASN A 42 18.64 11.08 10.94
N TRP A 43 18.78 10.33 9.85
CA TRP A 43 18.06 9.07 9.60
C TRP A 43 18.39 7.97 10.62
N ALA A 44 19.60 7.99 11.21
CA ALA A 44 20.06 6.98 12.16
C ALA A 44 19.49 7.19 13.58
N SER A 45 18.90 8.36 13.86
CA SER A 45 18.30 8.63 15.17
C SER A 45 16.99 7.87 15.35
N PRO A 46 16.79 7.19 16.49
CA PRO A 46 15.56 6.45 16.73
C PRO A 46 14.37 7.40 16.95
N LEU A 47 13.21 7.05 16.38
CA LEU A 47 11.96 7.79 16.61
C LEU A 47 11.26 7.33 17.90
N ILE A 48 11.26 6.01 18.12
CA ILE A 48 10.59 5.31 19.21
C ILE A 48 11.55 4.29 19.83
N SER A 49 11.31 3.89 21.08
CA SER A 49 12.16 2.91 21.77
C SER A 49 11.87 1.48 21.31
N LYS A 50 12.87 0.78 20.79
CA LYS A 50 12.79 -0.64 20.42
C LYS A 50 12.57 -1.56 21.62
N GLU A 51 12.95 -1.13 22.82
CA GLU A 51 12.77 -1.88 24.07
C GLU A 51 11.31 -1.89 24.52
N LYS A 52 10.52 -0.89 24.14
CA LYS A 52 9.19 -0.65 24.73
C LYS A 52 8.06 -0.64 23.72
N THR A 53 8.38 -0.39 22.46
CA THR A 53 7.38 -0.03 21.46
C THR A 53 7.55 -0.88 20.23
N ALA A 54 6.50 -1.59 19.82
CA ALA A 54 6.44 -2.25 18.53
C ALA A 54 6.52 -1.21 17.39
N ARG A 55 7.27 -1.52 16.34
CA ARG A 55 7.06 -0.84 15.06
C ARG A 55 5.68 -1.19 14.51
N MET A 56 5.14 -0.33 13.66
CA MET A 56 3.92 -0.64 12.92
C MET A 56 4.29 -1.35 11.61
N PRO A 57 3.89 -2.62 11.40
CA PRO A 57 4.15 -3.32 10.15
C PRO A 57 3.55 -2.62 8.93
N TRP A 58 4.23 -2.78 7.80
CA TRP A 58 3.84 -2.18 6.53
C TRP A 58 3.43 -3.28 5.56
N HIS A 59 2.13 -3.35 5.26
CA HIS A 59 1.58 -4.28 4.30
C HIS A 59 1.24 -3.54 3.01
N ASP A 60 1.91 -3.89 1.92
CA ASP A 60 1.80 -3.14 0.66
C ASP A 60 2.06 -4.07 -0.53
N VAL A 61 1.70 -3.59 -1.71
CA VAL A 61 1.81 -4.33 -2.97
C VAL A 61 2.54 -3.47 -3.99
N SER A 62 3.43 -4.10 -4.76
CA SER A 62 4.09 -3.46 -5.89
C SER A 62 4.22 -4.45 -7.05
N ILE A 63 4.42 -3.92 -8.25
CA ILE A 63 4.61 -4.71 -9.47
C ILE A 63 5.86 -4.26 -10.22
N GLY A 64 6.49 -5.19 -10.92
CA GLY A 64 7.50 -4.92 -11.93
C GLY A 64 6.89 -5.04 -13.33
N LEU A 65 7.12 -4.05 -14.19
CA LEU A 65 6.64 -4.02 -15.57
C LEU A 65 7.79 -4.21 -16.55
N ILE A 66 7.56 -4.98 -17.62
CA ILE A 66 8.52 -5.26 -18.68
C ILE A 66 7.85 -4.98 -20.03
N GLY A 67 8.61 -4.48 -21.00
CA GLY A 67 8.11 -4.23 -22.35
C GLY A 67 7.37 -2.90 -22.47
N LYS A 68 6.38 -2.85 -23.37
CA LYS A 68 5.65 -1.62 -23.74
C LYS A 68 4.99 -0.88 -22.56
N PRO A 69 4.38 -1.55 -21.56
CA PRO A 69 3.84 -0.86 -20.38
C PRO A 69 4.89 -0.04 -19.60
N ALA A 70 6.16 -0.47 -19.59
CA ALA A 70 7.22 0.30 -18.96
C ALA A 70 7.53 1.59 -19.74
N LEU A 71 7.37 1.59 -21.06
CA LEU A 71 7.48 2.80 -21.87
C LEU A 71 6.35 3.78 -21.59
N ASP A 72 5.13 3.30 -21.32
CA ASP A 72 4.00 4.16 -20.95
C ASP A 72 4.21 4.85 -19.60
N VAL A 73 4.78 4.12 -18.61
CA VAL A 73 5.23 4.72 -17.35
C VAL A 73 6.34 5.77 -17.59
N ALA A 74 7.29 5.48 -18.48
CA ALA A 74 8.34 6.43 -18.83
C ALA A 74 7.77 7.69 -19.52
N ARG A 75 6.77 7.54 -20.39
CA ARG A 75 6.05 8.67 -21.03
C ARG A 75 5.33 9.53 -20.00
N HIS A 76 4.65 8.92 -19.03
CA HIS A 76 4.04 9.64 -17.90
C HIS A 76 5.10 10.48 -17.16
N PHE A 77 6.23 9.87 -16.80
CA PHE A 77 7.34 10.58 -16.13
C PHE A 77 7.89 11.73 -16.98
N ILE A 78 8.19 11.49 -18.26
CA ILE A 78 8.76 12.47 -19.18
C ILE A 78 7.83 13.67 -19.37
N GLN A 79 6.53 13.44 -19.49
CA GLN A 79 5.54 14.49 -19.57
C GLN A 79 5.58 15.38 -18.33
N ARG A 80 5.54 14.78 -17.13
CA ARG A 80 5.57 15.52 -15.86
C ARG A 80 6.89 16.27 -15.67
N TRP A 81 8.01 15.64 -16.00
CA TRP A 81 9.33 16.25 -15.93
C TRP A 81 9.42 17.49 -16.82
N ASN A 82 9.05 17.37 -18.10
CA ASN A 82 9.11 18.48 -19.05
C ASN A 82 8.15 19.61 -18.68
N PHE A 83 6.95 19.27 -18.17
CA PHE A 83 6.01 20.25 -17.62
C PHE A 83 6.62 21.03 -16.46
N ILE A 84 7.18 20.36 -15.45
CA ILE A 84 7.81 21.02 -14.30
C ILE A 84 9.04 21.83 -14.73
N LYS A 85 9.85 21.29 -15.65
CA LYS A 85 11.00 22.02 -16.21
C LYS A 85 10.54 23.33 -16.83
N LYS A 86 9.53 23.31 -17.69
CA LYS A 86 8.98 24.52 -18.31
C LYS A 86 8.47 25.51 -17.26
N MET A 87 7.79 25.04 -16.22
CA MET A 87 7.20 25.90 -15.18
C MET A 87 8.21 26.50 -14.20
N LYS A 88 9.27 25.77 -13.83
CA LYS A 88 10.15 26.12 -12.69
C LYS A 88 11.64 26.22 -13.01
N ALA A 89 12.06 25.74 -14.18
CA ALA A 89 13.47 25.54 -14.51
C ALA A 89 13.76 25.67 -16.02
N GLU A 90 13.01 26.52 -16.72
CA GLU A 90 13.09 26.67 -18.19
C GLU A 90 14.53 27.01 -18.61
N ASN A 91 15.08 28.06 -17.99
CA ASN A 91 16.42 28.58 -18.27
C ASN A 91 17.56 27.82 -17.55
N LYS A 92 17.27 26.69 -16.89
CA LYS A 92 18.29 25.92 -16.14
C LYS A 92 18.76 24.72 -17.00
N PRO A 93 19.96 24.79 -17.62
CA PRO A 93 20.44 23.74 -18.53
C PRO A 93 20.82 22.43 -17.83
N VAL A 94 21.11 22.48 -16.52
CA VAL A 94 21.39 21.29 -15.69
C VAL A 94 20.21 20.30 -15.66
N TYR A 95 18.99 20.78 -15.92
CA TYR A 95 17.81 19.94 -16.06
C TYR A 95 17.50 19.79 -17.56
N PRO A 96 17.80 18.64 -18.18
CA PRO A 96 17.56 18.44 -19.62
C PRO A 96 16.06 18.35 -19.93
N VAL A 97 15.68 18.67 -21.17
CA VAL A 97 14.38 18.24 -21.69
C VAL A 97 14.49 16.76 -22.01
N LEU A 98 13.52 15.96 -21.55
CA LEU A 98 13.49 14.53 -21.82
C LEU A 98 12.66 14.26 -23.08
N VAL A 99 13.07 13.26 -23.86
CA VAL A 99 12.35 12.83 -25.06
C VAL A 99 11.94 11.38 -24.86
N ALA A 100 10.63 11.12 -25.02
CA ALA A 100 10.13 9.76 -24.97
C ALA A 100 10.62 8.99 -26.20
N LYS A 101 11.15 7.79 -26.00
CA LYS A 101 11.48 6.89 -27.09
C LYS A 101 10.19 6.52 -27.84
N SER A 102 10.25 6.54 -29.17
CA SER A 102 9.20 5.91 -29.97
C SER A 102 9.26 4.40 -29.79
N ASP A 103 8.14 3.70 -30.03
CA ASP A 103 8.12 2.23 -29.96
C ASP A 103 9.17 1.63 -30.88
N ALA A 104 9.24 2.11 -32.13
CA ALA A 104 10.24 1.66 -33.11
C ALA A 104 11.69 1.92 -32.66
N GLN A 105 11.96 3.03 -31.94
CA GLN A 105 13.29 3.27 -31.40
C GLN A 105 13.61 2.32 -30.25
N SER A 106 12.65 2.11 -29.33
CA SER A 106 12.82 1.18 -28.22
C SER A 106 13.05 -0.25 -28.71
N GLU A 107 12.31 -0.69 -29.73
CA GLU A 107 12.46 -2.03 -30.34
C GLU A 107 13.83 -2.22 -30.99
N ARG A 108 14.40 -1.19 -31.62
CA ARG A 108 15.76 -1.24 -32.18
C ARG A 108 16.85 -1.31 -31.11
N GLU A 109 16.72 -0.55 -30.04
CA GLU A 109 17.73 -0.45 -28.98
C GLU A 109 17.64 -1.60 -27.97
N HIS A 110 16.47 -2.20 -27.84
CA HIS A 110 16.19 -3.33 -26.95
C HIS A 110 15.58 -4.46 -27.79
N PRO A 111 16.42 -5.19 -28.56
CA PRO A 111 15.93 -6.28 -29.40
C PRO A 111 15.14 -7.28 -28.54
N THR A 112 14.13 -7.89 -29.16
CA THR A 112 13.16 -8.80 -28.56
C THR A 112 13.81 -10.08 -28.07
N THR A 113 14.55 -9.99 -26.97
CA THR A 113 15.13 -11.13 -26.29
C THR A 113 14.13 -11.64 -25.27
N ILE A 114 13.74 -12.90 -25.41
CA ILE A 114 13.03 -13.61 -24.36
C ILE A 114 13.90 -13.54 -23.10
N ARG A 115 13.33 -12.98 -22.03
CA ARG A 115 14.00 -12.91 -20.74
C ARG A 115 13.42 -13.98 -19.83
N ARG A 116 14.31 -14.74 -19.21
CA ARG A 116 13.95 -15.77 -18.25
C ARG A 116 13.87 -15.16 -16.86
N TYR A 117 12.70 -15.22 -16.26
CA TYR A 117 12.47 -14.80 -14.89
C TYR A 117 12.22 -16.01 -14.01
N THR A 118 12.78 -16.02 -12.80
CA THR A 118 12.48 -17.02 -11.79
C THR A 118 11.78 -16.31 -10.64
N SER A 119 10.53 -16.66 -10.38
CA SER A 119 9.73 -16.13 -9.27
C SER A 119 8.94 -17.27 -8.64
N THR A 120 8.87 -17.31 -7.31
CA THR A 120 8.13 -18.32 -6.54
C THR A 120 8.39 -19.78 -6.95
N GLY A 121 9.62 -20.10 -7.37
CA GLY A 121 10.03 -21.43 -7.83
C GLY A 121 9.56 -21.79 -9.25
N ARG A 122 8.88 -20.87 -9.95
CA ARG A 122 8.50 -20.99 -11.36
C ARG A 122 9.47 -20.21 -12.22
N VAL A 123 9.85 -20.84 -13.33
CA VAL A 123 10.64 -20.20 -14.39
C VAL A 123 9.69 -19.81 -15.50
N VAL A 124 9.66 -18.53 -15.85
CA VAL A 124 8.81 -17.98 -16.90
C VAL A 124 9.69 -17.28 -17.92
N ASP A 125 9.59 -17.72 -19.16
CA ASP A 125 10.22 -17.09 -20.30
C ASP A 125 9.27 -16.01 -20.84
N VAL A 126 9.63 -14.74 -20.66
CA VAL A 126 8.78 -13.59 -21.00
C VAL A 126 9.29 -12.94 -22.29
N HIS A 127 8.48 -13.02 -23.34
CA HIS A 127 8.68 -12.24 -24.55
C HIS A 127 8.13 -10.81 -24.33
N PRO A 128 8.90 -9.75 -24.55
CA PRO A 128 8.51 -8.37 -24.19
C PRO A 128 7.29 -7.84 -24.95
N ASP A 129 6.97 -8.37 -26.13
CA ASP A 129 5.83 -7.92 -26.93
C ASP A 129 4.53 -8.68 -26.66
N THR A 130 4.61 -9.98 -26.35
CA THR A 130 3.40 -10.81 -26.12
C THR A 130 3.07 -10.89 -24.64
N GLY A 131 4.09 -10.77 -23.78
CA GLY A 131 3.97 -10.89 -22.32
C GLY A 131 3.34 -12.21 -21.89
N THR A 132 2.90 -12.26 -20.64
CA THR A 132 2.04 -13.31 -20.08
C THR A 132 0.63 -12.79 -19.76
N CYS A 133 0.44 -11.47 -19.80
CA CYS A 133 -0.79 -10.76 -19.48
C CYS A 133 -0.99 -9.57 -20.41
N SER A 134 -2.21 -9.03 -20.47
CA SER A 134 -2.48 -7.70 -20.99
C SER A 134 -2.29 -6.69 -19.87
N VAL A 135 -1.65 -5.56 -20.16
CA VAL A 135 -1.45 -4.47 -19.19
C VAL A 135 -1.80 -3.15 -19.85
N GLN A 136 -2.55 -2.32 -19.12
CA GLN A 136 -2.81 -0.93 -19.49
C GLN A 136 -2.44 -0.02 -18.32
N ILE A 137 -1.63 1.00 -18.58
CA ILE A 137 -1.30 2.04 -17.61
C ILE A 137 -2.45 3.04 -17.53
N LEU A 138 -2.79 3.41 -16.30
CA LEU A 138 -3.87 4.32 -15.91
C LEU A 138 -3.29 5.43 -15.05
N ARG A 139 -3.94 6.60 -15.01
CA ARG A 139 -3.53 7.70 -14.15
C ARG A 139 -4.68 8.60 -13.70
N SER A 140 -4.43 9.30 -12.62
CA SER A 140 -5.16 10.49 -12.19
C SER A 140 -4.25 11.68 -12.48
N SER A 141 -4.65 12.58 -13.38
CA SER A 141 -3.80 13.68 -13.85
C SER A 141 -4.64 14.84 -14.38
N ALA A 142 -4.16 16.07 -14.22
CA ALA A 142 -4.91 17.26 -14.61
C ALA A 142 -3.97 18.37 -15.11
N ALA A 143 -4.55 19.52 -15.45
CA ALA A 143 -3.84 20.71 -15.89
C ALA A 143 -2.70 21.11 -14.93
N TRP A 144 -2.96 21.08 -13.62
CA TRP A 144 -1.98 21.50 -12.62
C TRP A 144 -0.79 20.54 -12.48
N SER A 145 -0.99 19.24 -12.72
CA SER A 145 0.02 18.21 -12.46
C SER A 145 0.82 17.81 -13.70
N HIS A 146 0.19 17.83 -14.88
CA HIS A 146 0.79 17.36 -16.15
C HIS A 146 0.56 18.32 -17.35
N GLY A 147 -0.09 19.47 -17.13
CA GLY A 147 -0.40 20.42 -18.20
C GLY A 147 -1.43 19.90 -19.20
N LEU A 148 -2.32 19.00 -18.78
CA LEU A 148 -3.40 18.46 -19.62
C LEU A 148 -4.47 19.52 -19.91
N SER A 149 -5.07 19.46 -21.10
CA SER A 149 -6.26 20.25 -21.43
C SER A 149 -7.53 19.73 -20.74
N GLU A 150 -7.59 18.42 -20.50
CA GLU A 150 -8.70 17.75 -19.83
C GLU A 150 -8.16 16.88 -18.68
N THR A 151 -8.94 16.81 -17.59
CA THR A 151 -8.60 15.95 -16.45
C THR A 151 -8.77 14.48 -16.82
N GLU A 152 -7.72 13.70 -16.63
CA GLU A 152 -7.74 12.26 -16.76
C GLU A 152 -7.98 11.60 -15.40
N HIS A 153 -8.99 10.73 -15.35
CA HIS A 153 -9.39 9.93 -14.20
C HIS A 153 -9.57 8.44 -14.62
N SER A 154 -8.64 7.95 -15.46
CA SER A 154 -8.70 6.61 -16.04
C SER A 154 -8.62 5.49 -14.99
N ILE A 155 -8.02 5.78 -13.83
CA ILE A 155 -8.03 4.87 -12.67
C ILE A 155 -9.45 4.63 -12.16
N GLN A 156 -10.21 5.69 -11.88
CA GLN A 156 -11.58 5.56 -11.39
C GLN A 156 -12.47 4.82 -12.40
N ASN A 157 -12.30 5.13 -13.69
CA ASN A 157 -13.04 4.46 -14.77
C ASN A 157 -12.78 2.94 -14.75
N ALA A 158 -11.51 2.53 -14.63
CA ALA A 158 -11.15 1.11 -14.56
C ALA A 158 -11.68 0.41 -13.30
N TYR A 159 -11.64 1.08 -12.13
CA TYR A 159 -12.25 0.57 -10.89
C TYR A 159 -13.75 0.33 -11.07
N ILE A 160 -14.48 1.33 -11.56
CA ILE A 160 -15.94 1.25 -11.76
C ILE A 160 -16.29 0.15 -12.76
N ASP A 161 -15.60 0.10 -13.90
CA ASP A 161 -15.86 -0.89 -14.94
C ASP A 161 -15.58 -2.32 -14.45
N THR A 162 -14.43 -2.54 -13.79
CA THR A 162 -14.07 -3.84 -13.22
C THR A 162 -15.09 -4.31 -12.19
N ILE A 163 -15.53 -3.42 -11.29
CA ILE A 163 -16.54 -3.74 -10.27
C ILE A 163 -17.88 -4.13 -10.91
N LYS A 164 -18.33 -3.38 -11.91
CA LYS A 164 -19.60 -3.64 -12.61
C LYS A 164 -19.57 -4.96 -13.37
N ASN A 165 -18.42 -5.30 -13.95
CA ASN A 165 -18.28 -6.48 -14.81
C ASN A 165 -17.95 -7.77 -14.04
N ALA A 166 -17.46 -7.70 -12.80
CA ALA A 166 -17.11 -8.85 -11.97
C ALA A 166 -18.27 -9.87 -11.84
N LYS A 167 -17.98 -11.16 -11.92
CA LYS A 167 -18.97 -12.24 -11.96
C LYS A 167 -19.07 -13.01 -10.64
N HIS A 168 -17.97 -13.17 -9.93
CA HIS A 168 -17.88 -14.08 -8.79
C HIS A 168 -17.40 -13.37 -7.54
N PHE A 169 -16.27 -12.67 -7.60
CA PHE A 169 -15.80 -11.95 -6.43
C PHE A 169 -14.87 -10.79 -6.76
N ILE A 170 -14.75 -9.90 -5.77
CA ILE A 170 -13.81 -8.80 -5.76
C ILE A 170 -13.05 -8.84 -4.42
N TYR A 171 -11.73 -8.76 -4.47
CA TYR A 171 -10.87 -8.55 -3.31
C TYR A 171 -10.23 -7.16 -3.41
N ILE A 172 -10.32 -6.36 -2.36
CA ILE A 172 -9.79 -5.00 -2.30
C ILE A 172 -8.87 -4.91 -1.08
N GLU A 173 -7.65 -4.43 -1.29
CA GLU A 173 -6.81 -3.88 -0.21
C GLU A 173 -6.62 -2.39 -0.47
N ASN A 174 -7.04 -1.54 0.47
CA ASN A 174 -6.84 -0.11 0.31
C ASN A 174 -6.63 0.61 1.65
N GLN A 175 -5.68 1.54 1.65
CA GLN A 175 -5.38 2.38 2.81
C GLN A 175 -6.58 3.25 3.25
N PHE A 176 -7.42 3.67 2.30
CA PHE A 176 -8.64 4.43 2.57
C PHE A 176 -9.83 3.78 1.88
N PHE A 177 -11.03 4.02 2.43
CA PHE A 177 -12.29 3.58 1.81
C PHE A 177 -13.36 4.67 1.99
N ILE A 178 -13.27 5.71 1.17
CA ILE A 178 -14.12 6.91 1.20
C ILE A 178 -14.73 7.10 -0.20
N THR A 179 -16.03 6.90 -0.32
CA THR A 179 -16.71 6.89 -1.62
C THR A 179 -18.20 7.22 -1.51
N ALA A 180 -18.79 7.70 -2.60
CA ALA A 180 -20.21 8.01 -2.68
C ALA A 180 -21.00 6.87 -3.33
N THR A 181 -22.25 6.70 -2.89
CA THR A 181 -23.21 5.73 -3.42
C THR A 181 -24.13 6.31 -4.49
N LYS A 182 -24.10 7.63 -4.69
CA LYS A 182 -24.84 8.34 -5.73
C LYS A 182 -24.14 9.66 -6.06
N GLU A 183 -24.44 10.18 -7.24
CA GLU A 183 -24.03 11.52 -7.63
C GLU A 183 -24.97 12.55 -7.00
N SER A 184 -24.41 13.52 -6.30
CA SER A 184 -25.17 14.58 -5.63
C SER A 184 -24.27 15.78 -5.34
N GLU A 185 -24.77 16.98 -5.62
CA GLU A 185 -24.04 18.21 -5.29
C GLU A 185 -23.86 18.39 -3.78
N ASP A 186 -24.84 17.94 -3.00
CA ASP A 186 -24.84 18.02 -1.54
C ASP A 186 -23.85 17.05 -0.87
N TYR A 187 -23.28 16.11 -1.62
CA TYR A 187 -22.30 15.17 -1.08
C TYR A 187 -20.90 15.78 -1.10
N ALA A 188 -20.22 15.72 0.04
CA ALA A 188 -18.83 16.14 0.15
C ALA A 188 -17.88 15.20 -0.63
N VAL A 189 -18.27 13.93 -0.82
CA VAL A 189 -17.51 12.91 -1.55
C VAL A 189 -18.16 12.70 -2.93
N LYS A 190 -17.35 12.66 -3.99
CA LYS A 190 -17.81 12.69 -5.39
C LYS A 190 -17.47 11.42 -6.17
N ASN A 191 -16.42 10.68 -5.82
CA ASN A 191 -16.06 9.46 -6.54
C ASN A 191 -17.17 8.39 -6.41
N LEU A 192 -17.44 7.66 -7.49
CA LEU A 192 -18.62 6.78 -7.62
C LEU A 192 -18.30 5.28 -7.52
N ILE A 193 -17.19 4.93 -6.87
CA ILE A 193 -16.81 3.52 -6.66
C ILE A 193 -17.83 2.81 -5.75
N GLY A 194 -18.32 3.49 -4.72
CA GLY A 194 -19.36 2.99 -3.81
C GLY A 194 -20.68 2.74 -4.52
N LYS A 195 -21.05 3.62 -5.47
CA LYS A 195 -22.20 3.43 -6.35
C LYS A 195 -22.05 2.15 -7.17
N ALA A 196 -20.89 1.93 -7.79
CA ALA A 196 -20.62 0.71 -8.56
C ALA A 196 -20.72 -0.56 -7.69
N ILE A 197 -20.20 -0.52 -6.46
CA ILE A 197 -20.32 -1.61 -5.48
C ILE A 197 -21.79 -1.91 -5.15
N VAL A 198 -22.58 -0.88 -4.82
CA VAL A 198 -24.00 -1.03 -4.51
C VAL A 198 -24.75 -1.62 -5.70
N GLU A 199 -24.57 -1.05 -6.89
CA GLU A 199 -25.19 -1.54 -8.13
C GLU A 199 -24.88 -3.02 -8.37
N ARG A 200 -23.60 -3.41 -8.26
CA ARG A 200 -23.17 -4.79 -8.49
C ARG A 200 -23.74 -5.77 -7.47
N VAL A 201 -23.72 -5.41 -6.18
CA VAL A 201 -24.27 -6.25 -5.11
C VAL A 201 -25.78 -6.39 -5.23
N VAL A 202 -26.49 -5.31 -5.53
CA VAL A 202 -27.95 -5.34 -5.74
C VAL A 202 -28.30 -6.23 -6.95
N GLN A 203 -27.50 -6.18 -8.01
CA GLN A 203 -27.65 -7.07 -9.16
C GLN A 203 -27.46 -8.54 -8.75
N ALA A 204 -26.40 -8.86 -8.01
CA ALA A 204 -26.15 -10.21 -7.51
C ALA A 204 -27.29 -10.72 -6.62
N HIS A 205 -27.82 -9.85 -5.75
CA HIS A 205 -28.95 -10.19 -4.88
C HIS A 205 -30.21 -10.52 -5.68
N LYS A 206 -30.59 -9.66 -6.62
CA LYS A 206 -31.79 -9.86 -7.46
C LYS A 206 -31.70 -11.13 -8.31
N ASN A 207 -30.50 -11.46 -8.78
CA ASN A 207 -30.25 -12.65 -9.60
C ASN A 207 -29.98 -13.91 -8.77
N ASN A 208 -29.98 -13.83 -7.43
CA ASN A 208 -29.57 -14.91 -6.53
C ASN A 208 -28.18 -15.48 -6.86
N GLU A 209 -27.25 -14.63 -7.27
CA GLU A 209 -25.88 -14.99 -7.59
C GLU A 209 -25.07 -15.30 -6.32
N LYS A 210 -24.11 -16.23 -6.45
CA LYS A 210 -23.03 -16.40 -5.48
C LYS A 210 -21.95 -15.37 -5.80
N PHE A 211 -22.02 -14.22 -5.13
CA PHE A 211 -21.10 -13.10 -5.33
C PHE A 211 -20.54 -12.57 -4.00
N ARG A 212 -19.26 -12.19 -3.98
CA ARG A 212 -18.58 -11.71 -2.76
C ARG A 212 -17.63 -10.55 -3.03
N ILE A 213 -17.64 -9.54 -2.16
CA ILE A 213 -16.65 -8.47 -2.08
C ILE A 213 -15.98 -8.57 -0.71
N ILE A 214 -14.66 -8.58 -0.71
CA ILE A 214 -13.82 -8.63 0.48
C ILE A 214 -12.98 -7.37 0.48
N VAL A 215 -13.09 -6.56 1.52
CA VAL A 215 -12.33 -5.32 1.67
C VAL A 215 -11.42 -5.44 2.89
N ALA A 216 -10.11 -5.39 2.67
CA ALA A 216 -9.11 -5.29 3.73
C ALA A 216 -8.58 -3.85 3.78
N MET A 217 -8.58 -3.25 4.96
CA MET A 217 -8.12 -1.88 5.17
C MET A 217 -7.49 -1.69 6.57
N PRO A 218 -6.73 -0.62 6.81
CA PRO A 218 -6.19 -0.34 8.14
C PRO A 218 -7.29 -0.30 9.20
N LEU A 219 -6.97 -0.74 10.41
CA LEU A 219 -7.88 -0.63 11.54
C LEU A 219 -8.06 0.84 11.92
N LEU A 220 -6.96 1.60 11.91
CA LEU A 220 -6.95 3.03 12.12
C LEU A 220 -6.08 3.74 11.07
N PRO A 221 -6.44 4.98 10.67
CA PRO A 221 -5.54 5.82 9.90
C PRO A 221 -4.25 6.12 10.70
N ALA A 222 -3.09 6.07 10.04
CA ALA A 222 -1.79 6.24 10.68
C ALA A 222 -1.44 7.71 10.93
N PHE A 223 -1.87 8.26 12.06
CA PHE A 223 -1.54 9.61 12.52
C PHE A 223 -1.10 9.59 13.99
N PRO A 224 -0.17 10.47 14.39
CA PRO A 224 0.43 10.47 15.73
C PRO A 224 -0.48 11.14 16.77
N ALA A 225 -1.67 10.58 17.01
CA ALA A 225 -2.60 11.08 18.02
C ALA A 225 -3.51 9.98 18.55
N GLU A 226 -3.76 9.99 19.86
CA GLU A 226 -4.80 9.17 20.50
C GLU A 226 -6.19 9.71 20.16
N LEU A 227 -7.14 8.83 19.85
CA LEU A 227 -8.41 9.22 19.20
C LEU A 227 -9.29 10.17 20.03
N ASP A 228 -9.18 10.12 21.35
CA ASP A 228 -9.91 10.93 22.33
C ASP A 228 -9.23 12.29 22.61
N THR A 229 -8.03 12.52 22.09
CA THR A 229 -7.33 13.79 22.26
C THR A 229 -7.83 14.87 21.29
N PRO A 230 -7.74 16.17 21.64
CA PRO A 230 -8.08 17.26 20.72
C PRO A 230 -7.34 17.16 19.38
N ASP A 231 -6.07 16.72 19.41
CA ASP A 231 -5.16 16.66 18.26
C ASP A 231 -5.54 15.58 17.22
N ALA A 232 -6.40 14.62 17.56
CA ALA A 232 -6.87 13.59 16.64
C ALA A 232 -7.99 14.05 15.67
N GLY A 233 -8.17 15.37 15.47
CA GLY A 233 -9.21 15.94 14.59
C GLY A 233 -9.18 15.38 13.16
N THR A 234 -8.00 15.30 12.56
CA THR A 234 -7.82 14.75 11.19
C THR A 234 -8.18 13.27 11.12
N VAL A 235 -7.76 12.48 12.12
CA VAL A 235 -8.05 11.03 12.18
C VAL A 235 -9.55 10.80 12.28
N ARG A 236 -10.22 11.53 13.18
CA ARG A 236 -11.67 11.45 13.35
C ARG A 236 -12.43 11.85 12.09
N LEU A 237 -11.93 12.85 11.34
CA LEU A 237 -12.54 13.26 10.08
C LEU A 237 -12.42 12.19 8.99
N VAL A 238 -11.24 11.57 8.85
CA VAL A 238 -11.03 10.44 7.92
C VAL A 238 -11.97 9.28 8.30
N MET A 239 -11.99 8.91 9.58
CA MET A 239 -12.87 7.85 10.08
C MET A 239 -14.36 8.19 9.86
N HIS A 240 -14.75 9.46 10.04
CA HIS A 240 -16.12 9.91 9.78
C HIS A 240 -16.56 9.60 8.35
N PHE A 241 -15.79 10.02 7.34
CA PHE A 241 -16.12 9.77 5.94
C PHE A 241 -16.04 8.29 5.56
N GLN A 242 -15.11 7.54 6.16
CA GLN A 242 -15.02 6.10 5.99
C GLN A 242 -16.27 5.39 6.52
N TYR A 243 -16.72 5.72 7.73
CA TYR A 243 -17.97 5.19 8.27
C TYR A 243 -19.20 5.64 7.48
N GLN A 244 -19.22 6.88 6.95
CA GLN A 244 -20.28 7.32 6.06
C GLN A 244 -20.33 6.53 4.75
N SER A 245 -19.19 6.10 4.23
CA SER A 245 -19.12 5.28 3.03
C SER A 245 -19.60 3.86 3.30
N ILE A 246 -19.24 3.31 4.46
CA ILE A 246 -19.47 1.90 4.80
C ILE A 246 -20.87 1.67 5.40
N CYS A 247 -21.22 2.35 6.49
CA CYS A 247 -22.38 1.96 7.32
C CYS A 247 -23.15 3.08 8.03
N ARG A 248 -22.88 4.36 7.81
CA ARG A 248 -23.52 5.48 8.51
C ARG A 248 -24.03 6.55 7.55
N GLY A 249 -25.01 7.34 8.00
CA GLY A 249 -25.47 8.54 7.29
C GLY A 249 -26.68 8.31 6.38
N GLY A 250 -27.33 7.15 6.46
CA GLY A 250 -28.55 6.84 5.72
C GLY A 250 -28.31 6.51 4.26
N HIS A 251 -27.12 6.70 3.72
CA HIS A 251 -26.77 6.52 2.30
C HIS A 251 -25.46 5.76 2.09
N SER A 252 -24.95 5.10 3.12
CA SER A 252 -23.76 4.25 3.01
C SER A 252 -24.02 3.02 2.15
N ILE A 253 -22.96 2.32 1.74
CA ILE A 253 -23.04 1.09 0.93
C ILE A 253 -23.96 0.05 1.59
N LEU A 254 -23.77 -0.23 2.88
CA LEU A 254 -24.59 -1.23 3.58
C LEU A 254 -26.05 -0.79 3.73
N GLU A 255 -26.31 0.51 3.88
CA GLU A 255 -27.68 1.03 3.98
C GLU A 255 -28.40 0.99 2.62
N GLU A 256 -27.74 1.39 1.53
CA GLU A 256 -28.31 1.36 0.18
C GLU A 256 -28.57 -0.08 -0.30
N ILE A 257 -27.69 -1.04 0.01
CA ILE A 257 -27.94 -2.47 -0.27
C ILE A 257 -29.18 -2.97 0.50
N LYS A 258 -29.35 -2.58 1.78
CA LYS A 258 -30.55 -2.93 2.56
C LYS A 258 -31.83 -2.35 1.98
N LYS A 259 -31.80 -1.08 1.56
CA LYS A 259 -32.95 -0.41 0.93
C LYS A 259 -33.39 -1.11 -0.36
N ALA A 260 -32.47 -1.76 -1.07
CA ALA A 260 -32.76 -2.53 -2.26
C ALA A 260 -33.37 -3.93 -1.99
N GLY A 261 -33.66 -4.27 -0.72
CA GLY A 261 -34.31 -5.52 -0.33
C GLY A 261 -33.37 -6.60 0.21
N CYS A 262 -32.06 -6.37 0.21
CA CYS A 262 -31.08 -7.35 0.71
C CYS A 262 -30.95 -7.25 2.24
N THR A 263 -31.60 -8.18 2.96
CA THR A 263 -31.64 -8.19 4.43
C THR A 263 -30.28 -8.48 5.07
N ASP A 264 -29.40 -9.22 4.40
CA ASP A 264 -28.03 -9.53 4.83
C ASP A 264 -26.98 -9.07 3.82
N PRO A 265 -26.62 -7.77 3.80
CA PRO A 265 -25.55 -7.25 2.95
C PRO A 265 -24.18 -7.89 3.24
N GLN A 266 -23.95 -8.35 4.48
CA GLN A 266 -22.66 -8.90 4.91
C GLN A 266 -22.36 -10.22 4.22
N ARG A 267 -23.37 -10.91 3.65
CA ARG A 267 -23.18 -12.03 2.73
C ARG A 267 -22.43 -11.64 1.45
N PHE A 268 -22.66 -10.42 0.96
CA PHE A 268 -22.09 -9.93 -0.29
C PHE A 268 -20.86 -9.07 -0.10
N ILE A 269 -20.77 -8.25 0.94
CA ILE A 269 -19.60 -7.38 1.19
C ILE A 269 -19.21 -7.39 2.66
N ALA A 270 -17.93 -7.62 2.94
CA ALA A 270 -17.40 -7.57 4.30
C ALA A 270 -16.05 -6.85 4.37
N PHE A 271 -15.80 -6.25 5.53
CA PHE A 271 -14.65 -5.41 5.82
C PHE A 271 -13.79 -6.08 6.89
N TYR A 272 -12.47 -6.09 6.67
CA TYR A 272 -11.47 -6.73 7.51
C TYR A 272 -10.30 -5.78 7.76
N ALA A 273 -9.60 -6.00 8.86
CA ALA A 273 -8.34 -5.36 9.17
C ALA A 273 -7.33 -6.43 9.61
N LEU A 274 -6.04 -6.11 9.51
CA LEU A 274 -4.97 -7.01 9.90
C LEU A 274 -4.35 -6.56 11.22
N ARG A 275 -4.09 -7.51 12.10
CA ARG A 275 -3.45 -7.29 13.41
C ARG A 275 -2.59 -8.48 13.76
N LYS A 276 -1.48 -8.22 14.43
CA LYS A 276 -0.57 -9.25 14.90
C LYS A 276 -0.09 -8.94 16.32
N TYR A 277 0.48 -9.95 16.96
CA TYR A 277 1.21 -9.81 18.20
C TYR A 277 2.62 -10.40 18.04
N ASP A 278 3.54 -9.96 18.89
CA ASP A 278 4.94 -10.38 18.90
C ASP A 278 5.49 -10.26 20.34
N ARG A 279 6.77 -10.60 20.52
CA ARG A 279 7.47 -10.46 21.80
C ARG A 279 8.78 -9.70 21.63
N ILE A 280 8.97 -8.64 22.42
CA ILE A 280 10.23 -7.89 22.48
C ILE A 280 11.20 -8.65 23.40
N ASP A 281 12.42 -8.88 22.91
CA ASP A 281 13.54 -9.41 23.71
C ASP A 281 14.38 -8.27 24.27
N HIS A 282 14.11 -7.85 25.51
CA HIS A 282 14.81 -6.72 26.14
C HIS A 282 16.32 -6.96 26.27
N HIS A 283 16.75 -8.18 26.56
CA HIS A 283 18.16 -8.52 26.72
C HIS A 283 18.92 -8.35 25.41
N ALA A 284 18.35 -8.82 24.29
CA ALA A 284 18.95 -8.63 22.97
C ALA A 284 19.06 -7.15 22.57
N VAL A 285 18.13 -6.30 23.03
CA VAL A 285 18.20 -4.85 22.82
C VAL A 285 19.29 -4.20 23.69
N GLU A 286 19.36 -4.54 24.98
CA GLU A 286 20.31 -3.99 25.96
C GLU A 286 21.78 -4.37 25.66
N GLU A 287 22.04 -5.59 25.21
CA GLU A 287 23.40 -6.05 24.84
C GLU A 287 23.97 -5.33 23.60
N GLY A 288 23.15 -4.49 22.94
CA GLY A 288 23.58 -3.75 21.77
C GLY A 288 23.95 -4.64 20.60
N LEU A 289 23.37 -5.85 20.50
CA LEU A 289 23.50 -6.81 19.38
C LEU A 289 22.87 -6.30 18.06
N GLY A 290 22.96 -5.00 17.82
CA GLY A 290 22.37 -4.27 16.71
C GLY A 290 22.71 -2.77 16.67
N VAL A 291 23.64 -2.28 17.50
CA VAL A 291 24.40 -1.08 17.14
C VAL A 291 25.71 -1.59 16.58
N LEU A 292 26.01 -1.30 15.32
CA LEU A 292 27.39 -1.30 14.84
C LEU A 292 28.20 -0.54 15.90
N LYS A 293 28.97 -1.24 16.73
CA LYS A 293 29.89 -0.62 17.69
C LYS A 293 30.99 0.22 17.01
N ASP A 294 30.90 0.45 15.69
CA ASP A 294 31.88 1.14 14.86
C ASP A 294 31.41 2.47 14.22
N GLU A 295 30.26 3.07 14.58
CA GLU A 295 29.94 4.43 14.07
C GLU A 295 29.76 5.51 15.14
N ARG A 296 30.25 5.28 16.36
CA ARG A 296 30.43 6.36 17.36
C ARG A 296 31.74 6.26 18.10
N SER A 297 32.85 6.26 17.37
CA SER A 297 34.13 6.75 17.89
C SER A 297 35.15 6.87 16.75
N ALA A 298 35.39 8.08 16.25
CA ALA A 298 36.76 8.41 15.87
C ALA A 298 37.40 9.08 17.10
N PRO A 299 37.95 8.28 18.03
CA PRO A 299 39.27 8.55 18.55
C PRO A 299 40.19 7.33 18.41
N SER A 300 41.48 7.64 18.31
CA SER A 300 42.58 6.75 17.93
C SER A 300 42.75 5.51 18.80
N LEU A 301 43.17 4.43 18.16
CA LEU A 301 43.69 3.20 18.76
C LEU A 301 44.92 3.47 19.62
N VAL A 302 44.72 3.75 20.91
CA VAL A 302 45.65 3.49 22.01
C VAL A 302 44.86 3.48 23.31
N ASP A 303 45.16 2.50 24.15
CA ASP A 303 44.67 2.28 25.54
C ASP A 303 43.30 1.57 25.64
N GLU A 304 43.08 0.49 26.37
CA GLU A 304 43.91 -0.30 27.29
C GLU A 304 43.19 -1.64 27.53
N VAL A 305 43.98 -2.71 27.65
CA VAL A 305 43.56 -4.02 28.14
C VAL A 305 43.55 -3.96 29.67
N THR A 306 42.41 -4.23 30.32
CA THR A 306 42.18 -4.86 31.65
C THR A 306 40.76 -4.47 32.10
N SER A 307 39.78 -5.35 32.31
CA SER A 307 39.71 -6.35 33.39
C SER A 307 38.67 -7.42 33.08
N SER A 308 38.86 -8.60 33.66
CA SER A 308 37.95 -9.74 33.60
C SER A 308 37.09 -9.79 34.87
N ASP A 309 35.79 -9.52 34.75
CA ASP A 309 34.79 -9.93 35.73
C ASP A 309 33.80 -10.91 35.08
N PRO A 310 33.50 -12.06 35.70
CA PRO A 310 32.52 -12.99 35.16
C PRO A 310 31.12 -12.41 35.35
N VAL A 311 30.43 -12.11 34.25
CA VAL A 311 29.01 -11.75 34.25
C VAL A 311 28.23 -12.99 34.70
N GLU A 312 27.59 -12.92 35.86
CA GLU A 312 26.61 -13.91 36.31
C GLU A 312 25.50 -14.04 35.26
N ALA A 313 25.41 -15.21 34.62
CA ALA A 313 24.28 -15.55 33.78
C ALA A 313 23.02 -15.67 34.64
N LYS A 314 22.23 -14.59 34.71
CA LYS A 314 20.87 -14.67 35.24
C LYS A 314 20.07 -15.68 34.40
N SER A 315 19.43 -16.60 35.09
CA SER A 315 18.55 -17.61 34.50
C SER A 315 17.48 -16.92 33.63
N LEU A 316 17.35 -17.36 32.37
CA LEU A 316 16.32 -16.96 31.40
C LEU A 316 14.87 -17.07 31.92
N PHE A 317 14.66 -17.65 33.11
CA PHE A 317 13.37 -17.86 33.74
C PHE A 317 12.97 -16.79 34.77
N GLU A 318 13.79 -15.75 35.01
CA GLU A 318 13.45 -14.65 35.95
C GLU A 318 12.91 -13.37 35.27
N ILE A 319 12.73 -13.36 33.94
CA ILE A 319 12.11 -12.23 33.25
C ILE A 319 10.60 -12.38 33.36
N ASP A 320 9.93 -11.46 34.07
CA ASP A 320 8.48 -11.34 34.09
C ASP A 320 7.94 -11.23 32.64
N PRO A 321 7.20 -12.24 32.13
CA PRO A 321 6.75 -12.25 30.75
C PRO A 321 5.65 -11.20 30.48
N SER A 322 5.05 -10.61 31.51
CA SER A 322 3.90 -9.71 31.41
C SER A 322 4.19 -8.37 30.72
N GLY A 323 5.47 -8.01 30.53
CA GLY A 323 5.90 -6.81 29.81
C GLY A 323 6.45 -7.03 28.40
N THR A 324 6.56 -8.29 27.94
CA THR A 324 7.29 -8.62 26.71
C THR A 324 6.40 -8.73 25.47
N TYR A 325 5.11 -9.01 25.64
CA TYR A 325 4.16 -9.17 24.53
C TYR A 325 3.63 -7.81 24.06
N VAL A 326 3.64 -7.62 22.74
CA VAL A 326 3.14 -6.41 22.08
C VAL A 326 2.17 -6.78 20.98
N THR A 327 1.20 -5.92 20.69
CA THR A 327 0.31 -6.06 19.52
C THR A 327 0.21 -4.76 18.76
N GLU A 328 0.17 -4.86 17.45
CA GLU A 328 -0.05 -3.71 16.56
C GLU A 328 -0.87 -4.12 15.34
N GLU A 329 -1.57 -3.15 14.74
CA GLU A 329 -2.18 -3.34 13.42
C GLU A 329 -1.10 -3.50 12.35
N LEU A 330 -1.41 -4.32 11.35
CA LEU A 330 -0.61 -4.35 10.12
C LEU A 330 -1.18 -3.25 9.22
N TYR A 331 -0.38 -2.22 8.98
CA TYR A 331 -0.86 -1.07 8.24
C TYR A 331 -0.97 -1.42 6.75
N ILE A 332 -2.21 -1.62 6.29
CA ILE A 332 -2.52 -1.86 4.88
C ILE A 332 -2.34 -0.56 4.11
N HIS A 333 -1.17 -0.42 3.49
CA HIS A 333 -0.86 0.66 2.58
C HIS A 333 -1.09 0.27 1.11
N SER A 334 -1.43 -0.98 0.81
CA SER A 334 -1.81 -1.43 -0.52
C SER A 334 -2.87 -0.53 -1.17
N LYS A 335 -2.87 -0.51 -2.52
CA LYS A 335 -3.99 -0.01 -3.35
C LYS A 335 -4.24 -1.01 -4.47
N LEU A 336 -4.92 -2.08 -4.11
CA LEU A 336 -5.11 -3.28 -4.90
C LEU A 336 -6.60 -3.59 -5.05
N LEU A 337 -7.01 -3.98 -6.25
CA LEU A 337 -8.27 -4.67 -6.52
C LEU A 337 -7.98 -5.91 -7.35
N ILE A 338 -8.53 -7.06 -6.97
CA ILE A 338 -8.53 -8.30 -7.75
C ILE A 338 -9.98 -8.66 -8.03
N ALA A 339 -10.32 -8.96 -9.28
CA ALA A 339 -11.64 -9.44 -9.67
C ALA A 339 -11.53 -10.81 -10.35
N ASP A 340 -12.36 -11.75 -9.87
CA ASP A 340 -12.59 -13.08 -10.46
C ASP A 340 -11.33 -13.92 -10.74
N ASP A 341 -10.25 -13.73 -9.97
CA ASP A 341 -8.93 -14.35 -10.20
C ASP A 341 -8.35 -14.08 -11.61
N ARG A 342 -8.74 -12.98 -12.28
CA ARG A 342 -8.34 -12.69 -13.66
C ARG A 342 -7.87 -11.27 -13.91
N ILE A 343 -8.46 -10.31 -13.19
CA ILE A 343 -8.18 -8.89 -13.38
C ILE A 343 -7.59 -8.34 -12.09
N VAL A 344 -6.49 -7.61 -12.22
CA VAL A 344 -5.83 -6.90 -11.11
C VAL A 344 -5.72 -5.43 -11.46
N ILE A 345 -6.14 -4.54 -10.56
CA ILE A 345 -5.79 -3.13 -10.58
C ILE A 345 -4.84 -2.87 -9.41
N VAL A 346 -3.67 -2.32 -9.69
CA VAL A 346 -2.65 -2.03 -8.67
C VAL A 346 -1.96 -0.70 -8.99
N GLY A 347 -1.73 0.12 -7.97
CA GLY A 347 -1.12 1.44 -8.16
C GLY A 347 -0.96 2.24 -6.88
N SER A 348 -0.97 3.57 -7.01
CA SER A 348 -0.86 4.50 -5.88
C SER A 348 -2.22 5.05 -5.39
N ALA A 349 -3.26 4.93 -6.21
CA ALA A 349 -4.54 5.60 -5.98
C ALA A 349 -5.36 4.97 -4.85
N ASN A 350 -5.59 5.74 -3.79
CA ASN A 350 -6.48 5.37 -2.71
C ASN A 350 -7.95 5.42 -3.13
N LEU A 351 -8.84 4.72 -2.40
CA LEU A 351 -10.28 4.90 -2.58
C LEU A 351 -10.75 6.15 -1.82
N ASN A 352 -10.50 7.32 -2.42
CA ASN A 352 -10.99 8.63 -2.00
C ASN A 352 -10.98 9.61 -3.18
N ASP A 353 -11.66 10.76 -3.05
CA ASP A 353 -11.72 11.78 -4.11
C ASP A 353 -10.33 12.29 -4.51
N ARG A 354 -9.42 12.40 -3.54
CA ARG A 354 -8.06 12.91 -3.75
C ARG A 354 -7.32 12.10 -4.81
N SER A 355 -7.46 10.79 -4.79
CA SER A 355 -6.80 9.91 -5.74
C SER A 355 -7.64 9.59 -6.98
N GLN A 356 -8.98 9.63 -6.89
CA GLN A 356 -9.87 9.08 -7.93
C GLN A 356 -10.38 10.12 -8.93
N ASN A 357 -10.48 11.40 -8.56
CA ASN A 357 -11.11 12.42 -9.41
C ASN A 357 -10.19 12.99 -10.50
N GLY A 358 -8.88 12.76 -10.42
CA GLY A 358 -7.90 13.22 -11.41
C GLY A 358 -7.36 14.63 -11.21
N ASP A 359 -8.15 15.51 -10.59
CA ASP A 359 -7.88 16.94 -10.41
C ASP A 359 -7.27 17.30 -9.04
N HIS A 360 -7.18 16.33 -8.14
CA HIS A 360 -6.47 16.43 -6.87
C HIS A 360 -5.08 15.79 -7.03
N ASP A 361 -4.70 14.77 -6.26
CA ASP A 361 -3.36 14.17 -6.34
C ASP A 361 -3.14 13.50 -7.71
N SER A 362 -1.90 13.59 -8.21
CA SER A 362 -1.51 12.83 -9.40
C SER A 362 -1.17 11.39 -9.02
N GLU A 363 -1.88 10.43 -9.60
CA GLU A 363 -1.72 8.99 -9.30
C GLU A 363 -1.39 8.19 -10.56
N ILE A 364 -0.81 7.01 -10.38
CA ILE A 364 -0.58 6.04 -11.46
C ILE A 364 -1.00 4.64 -11.00
N ALA A 365 -1.56 3.87 -11.93
CA ALA A 365 -1.92 2.47 -11.71
C ALA A 365 -1.75 1.66 -13.00
N ALA A 366 -1.86 0.35 -12.88
CA ALA A 366 -2.00 -0.57 -14.00
C ALA A 366 -3.25 -1.43 -13.77
N ILE A 367 -4.01 -1.64 -14.85
CA ILE A 367 -4.95 -2.77 -14.94
C ILE A 367 -4.27 -3.89 -15.71
N ILE A 368 -4.33 -5.10 -15.16
CA ILE A 368 -3.65 -6.30 -15.63
C ILE A 368 -4.72 -7.37 -15.81
N GLU A 369 -4.76 -7.99 -16.98
CA GLU A 369 -5.65 -9.10 -17.30
C GLU A 369 -4.82 -10.31 -17.71
N ASP A 370 -5.02 -11.43 -17.02
CA ASP A 370 -4.30 -12.67 -17.33
C ASP A 370 -4.73 -13.27 -18.67
N LYS A 371 -3.75 -13.81 -19.40
CA LYS A 371 -3.98 -14.57 -20.65
C LYS A 371 -3.73 -16.06 -20.48
N ASP A 372 -2.96 -16.44 -19.47
CA ASP A 372 -2.58 -17.82 -19.19
C ASP A 372 -3.38 -18.34 -17.98
N TYR A 373 -4.39 -19.17 -18.26
CA TYR A 373 -5.30 -19.66 -17.25
C TYR A 373 -4.82 -20.97 -16.66
N ILE A 374 -4.83 -21.05 -15.33
CA ILE A 374 -4.65 -22.31 -14.60
C ILE A 374 -6.00 -22.89 -14.21
N GLN A 375 -6.07 -24.22 -14.10
CA GLN A 375 -7.25 -24.88 -13.57
C GLN A 375 -7.44 -24.51 -12.09
N SER A 376 -8.56 -23.88 -11.76
CA SER A 376 -8.92 -23.45 -10.40
C SER A 376 -10.33 -23.93 -10.04
N ARG A 377 -10.93 -23.34 -9.01
CA ARG A 377 -12.34 -23.50 -8.68
C ARG A 377 -12.96 -22.19 -8.26
N MET A 378 -14.23 -21.98 -8.62
CA MET A 378 -15.03 -20.84 -8.20
C MET A 378 -16.38 -21.32 -7.69
N ALA A 379 -16.74 -20.95 -6.46
CA ALA A 379 -18.00 -21.37 -5.82
C ALA A 379 -18.25 -22.90 -5.79
N GLY A 380 -17.18 -23.70 -5.79
CA GLY A 380 -17.21 -25.17 -5.80
C GLY A 380 -17.11 -25.80 -7.20
N GLU A 381 -17.30 -25.00 -8.25
CA GLU A 381 -17.23 -25.42 -9.65
C GLU A 381 -15.82 -25.21 -10.22
N ARG A 382 -15.48 -25.92 -11.31
CA ARG A 382 -14.16 -25.83 -11.96
C ARG A 382 -14.02 -24.60 -12.82
#